data_AF-A0A969H9D7-F1
#
_entry.id   AF-A0A969H9D7-F1
#
_cell.length_a   1.000
_cell.length_b   1.000
_cell.length_c   1.000
_cell.angle_alpha   90.00
_cell.angle_beta   90.00
_cell.angle_gamma   90.00
#
_symmetry.space_group_name_H-M   'P 1'
#
loop_
_entity.id
_entity.type
_entity.pdbx_description
1 polymer ?
#
loop_
_entity_poly.entity_id
_entity_poly.type
_entity_poly.pdbx_seq_one_letter_code
_entity_poly.pdbx_strand_id
1 'polypeptide(L)'
;MNVIEPTLQHTLAHDTIPGTPLKASDLDFYNLLRRQADESRLFFNGRRAVIFDVEAIGALRQQLIESLGTELAMGVLTRFGYSQGRGDAAMLAETFNWETDMDWLTAGPSLHMLEG
;
A
#
# COMPACT_ATOMS: atom_id res chain seq x y z
N MET A 1 10.31 -6.17 31.07
CA MET A 1 10.62 -7.22 30.09
C MET A 1 9.30 -7.66 29.49
N ASN A 2 8.73 -6.87 28.56
CA ASN A 2 7.51 -7.28 27.86
C ASN A 2 7.92 -7.65 26.44
N VAL A 3 7.79 -8.93 26.17
CA VAL A 3 8.27 -9.58 24.96
C VAL A 3 7.45 -9.04 23.78
N ILE A 4 8.15 -8.56 22.76
CA ILE A 4 7.59 -8.17 21.47
C ILE A 4 6.86 -9.38 20.90
N GLU A 5 5.55 -9.27 20.68
CA GLU A 5 4.83 -10.27 19.90
C GLU A 5 5.36 -10.27 18.46
N PRO A 6 5.82 -11.41 17.91
CA PRO A 6 6.24 -11.49 16.53
C PRO A 6 5.01 -11.79 15.66
N THR A 7 4.19 -10.78 15.34
CA THR A 7 3.03 -10.94 14.44
C THR A 7 3.40 -10.73 12.96
N LEU A 8 4.57 -11.22 12.53
CA LEU A 8 5.02 -11.21 11.13
C LEU A 8 5.26 -12.65 10.67
N GLN A 9 4.21 -13.47 10.61
CA GLN A 9 4.23 -14.77 9.93
C GLN A 9 2.82 -15.39 9.91
N HIS A 10 1.95 -14.96 8.98
CA HIS A 10 0.94 -15.87 8.42
C HIS A 10 0.36 -15.32 7.10
N THR A 11 0.93 -15.82 6.00
CA THR A 11 0.20 -16.23 4.78
C THR A 11 -0.48 -15.13 3.96
N LEU A 12 0.32 -14.47 3.11
CA LEU A 12 -0.13 -14.06 1.77
C LEU A 12 -0.13 -15.33 0.91
N ALA A 13 -1.22 -16.08 0.92
CA ALA A 13 -1.42 -17.13 -0.07
C ALA A 13 -2.88 -17.13 -0.44
N HIS A 14 -3.18 -16.80 -1.70
CA HIS A 14 -3.78 -17.76 -2.60
C HIS A 14 -3.21 -17.51 -4.02
N ASP A 15 -2.70 -18.60 -4.61
CA ASP A 15 -2.30 -18.78 -6.02
C ASP A 15 -0.89 -18.39 -6.50
N THR A 16 0.10 -18.22 -5.62
CA THR A 16 1.52 -18.32 -6.03
C THR A 16 2.21 -19.44 -5.28
N ILE A 17 2.73 -20.42 -6.02
CA ILE A 17 3.57 -21.49 -5.46
C ILE A 17 4.78 -20.80 -4.80
N PRO A 18 5.12 -21.10 -3.53
CA PRO A 18 6.29 -20.52 -2.88
C PRO A 18 7.54 -20.72 -3.74
N GLY A 19 8.16 -19.62 -4.18
CA GLY A 19 9.37 -19.63 -5.00
C GLY A 19 9.17 -19.44 -6.51
N THR A 20 7.94 -19.33 -7.02
CA THR A 20 7.73 -18.93 -8.42
C THR A 20 8.01 -17.43 -8.60
N PRO A 21 8.81 -17.02 -9.59
CA PRO A 21 9.01 -15.61 -9.91
C PRO A 21 7.70 -14.96 -10.35
N LEU A 22 7.42 -13.75 -9.85
CA LEU A 22 6.20 -12.99 -10.09
C LEU A 22 6.40 -11.86 -11.08
N LYS A 23 5.36 -11.59 -11.88
CA LYS A 23 5.21 -10.38 -12.69
C LYS A 23 4.33 -9.36 -11.98
N ALA A 24 4.46 -8.09 -12.34
CA ALA A 24 3.60 -7.04 -11.79
C ALA A 24 2.10 -7.29 -12.05
N SER A 25 1.75 -7.91 -13.18
CA SER A 25 0.38 -8.28 -13.55
C SER A 25 -0.24 -9.34 -12.64
N ASP A 26 0.57 -10.04 -11.85
CA ASP A 26 0.11 -11.12 -10.97
C ASP A 26 -0.36 -10.57 -9.61
N LEU A 27 -0.18 -9.27 -9.35
CA LEU A 27 -0.76 -8.62 -8.18
C LEU A 27 -2.28 -8.57 -8.29
N ASP A 28 -2.95 -9.09 -7.27
CA ASP A 28 -4.41 -9.13 -7.18
C ASP A 28 -4.90 -8.46 -5.90
N PHE A 29 -5.92 -7.61 -6.03
CA PHE A 29 -6.47 -6.83 -4.91
C PHE A 29 -6.99 -7.71 -3.76
N TYR A 30 -7.70 -8.79 -4.06
CA TYR A 30 -8.31 -9.63 -3.04
C TYR A 30 -7.27 -10.44 -2.27
N ASN A 31 -6.16 -10.77 -2.92
CA ASN A 31 -5.02 -11.42 -2.25
C ASN A 31 -4.25 -10.47 -1.34
N LEU A 32 -4.21 -9.17 -1.67
CA LEU A 32 -3.54 -8.15 -0.87
C LEU A 32 -4.41 -7.62 0.27
N LEU A 33 -5.74 -7.70 0.13
CA LEU A 33 -6.70 -7.18 1.11
C LEU A 33 -7.02 -8.22 2.18
N ARG A 34 -6.72 -7.90 3.44
CA ARG A 34 -7.12 -8.72 4.60
C ARG A 34 -8.01 -7.92 5.53
N ARG A 35 -9.19 -8.47 5.85
CA ARG A 35 -10.06 -7.97 6.93
C ARG A 35 -9.87 -8.80 8.20
N GLN A 36 -9.55 -8.14 9.30
CA GLN A 36 -9.62 -8.70 10.64
C GLN A 36 -11.03 -8.44 11.20
N ALA A 37 -11.84 -9.48 11.28
CA ALA A 37 -13.27 -9.38 11.58
C ALA A 37 -13.57 -9.00 13.04
N ASP A 38 -12.69 -9.38 13.96
CA ASP A 38 -12.77 -9.12 15.40
C ASP A 38 -12.49 -7.65 15.76
N GLU A 39 -11.56 -7.00 15.05
CA GLU A 39 -11.08 -5.65 15.39
C GLU A 39 -11.55 -4.56 14.42
N SER A 40 -12.39 -4.88 13.43
CA SER A 40 -12.79 -3.95 12.35
C SER A 40 -11.58 -3.31 11.64
N ARG A 41 -10.48 -4.06 11.53
CA ARG A 41 -9.25 -3.62 10.89
C ARG A 41 -9.16 -4.16 9.48
N LEU A 42 -8.94 -3.25 8.55
CA LEU A 42 -8.52 -3.52 7.18
C LEU A 42 -6.99 -3.45 7.09
N PHE A 43 -6.41 -4.44 6.45
CA PHE A 43 -5.01 -4.45 6.06
C PHE A 43 -4.94 -4.58 4.55
N PHE A 44 -4.01 -3.85 3.95
CA PHE A 44 -3.67 -3.99 2.56
C PHE A 44 -2.17 -4.25 2.48
N ASN A 45 -1.80 -5.37 1.88
CA ASN A 45 -0.42 -5.82 1.75
C ASN A 45 0.35 -5.82 3.08
N GLY A 46 -0.25 -6.42 4.11
CA GLY A 46 0.32 -6.52 5.46
C GLY A 46 0.33 -5.22 6.28
N ARG A 47 -0.10 -4.08 5.72
CA ARG A 47 -0.11 -2.77 6.40
C ARG A 47 -1.53 -2.34 6.74
N ARG A 48 -1.71 -1.67 7.88
CA ARG A 48 -3.03 -1.14 8.30
C ARG A 48 -3.49 -0.10 7.27
N ALA A 49 -4.65 -0.34 6.67
CA ALA A 49 -5.25 0.51 5.65
C ALA A 49 -6.60 1.04 6.10
N VAL A 50 -7.05 2.16 5.56
CA VAL A 50 -8.39 2.71 5.81
C VAL A 50 -9.04 3.04 4.49
N ILE A 51 -10.37 2.92 4.43
CA ILE A 51 -11.14 3.36 3.27
C ILE A 51 -11.51 4.82 3.52
N PHE A 52 -11.20 5.67 2.55
CA PHE A 52 -11.61 7.07 2.55
C PHE A 52 -12.61 7.32 1.44
N ASP A 53 -13.56 8.20 1.72
CA ASP A 53 -14.46 8.73 0.71
C ASP A 53 -13.71 9.69 -0.23
N VAL A 54 -13.94 9.58 -1.54
CA VAL A 54 -13.23 10.37 -2.56
C VAL A 54 -13.59 11.85 -2.48
N GLU A 55 -14.85 12.18 -2.17
CA GLU A 55 -15.29 13.56 -1.97
C GLU A 55 -14.60 14.17 -0.74
N ALA A 56 -14.46 13.41 0.35
CA ALA A 56 -13.74 13.84 1.55
C ALA A 56 -12.25 14.12 1.28
N ILE A 57 -11.57 13.31 0.45
CA ILE A 57 -10.18 13.58 0.03
C ILE A 57 -10.12 14.86 -0.83
N GLY A 58 -11.08 15.05 -1.73
CA GLY A 58 -11.20 16.28 -2.53
C GLY A 58 -11.38 17.52 -1.65
N ALA A 59 -12.23 17.43 -0.63
CA ALA A 59 -12.44 18.48 0.36
C ALA A 59 -11.17 18.76 1.17
N LEU A 60 -10.45 17.72 1.63
CA LEU A 60 -9.17 17.89 2.31
C LEU A 60 -8.16 18.64 1.44
N ARG A 61 -8.03 18.28 0.16
CA ARG A 61 -7.16 18.99 -0.79
C ARG A 61 -7.54 20.47 -0.89
N GLN A 62 -8.83 20.76 -0.99
CA GLN A 62 -9.34 22.13 -1.08
C GLN A 62 -9.03 22.93 0.19
N GLN A 63 -9.25 22.35 1.37
CA GLN A 63 -8.92 22.98 2.65
C GLN A 63 -7.43 23.26 2.82
N LEU A 64 -6.55 22.36 2.35
CA LEU A 64 -5.11 22.60 2.34
C LEU A 64 -4.74 23.79 1.45
N ILE A 65 -5.34 23.91 0.27
CA ILE A 65 -5.10 25.02 -0.66
C ILE A 65 -5.60 26.34 -0.06
N GLU A 66 -6.81 26.36 0.53
CA GLU A 66 -7.38 27.55 1.15
C GLU A 66 -6.58 28.02 2.36
N SER A 67 -6.04 27.10 3.15
CA SER A 67 -5.32 27.42 4.39
C SER A 67 -3.85 27.79 4.16
N LEU A 68 -3.19 27.17 3.17
CA LEU A 68 -1.73 27.25 2.99
C LEU A 68 -1.32 27.90 1.65
N GLY A 69 -2.25 28.06 0.72
CA GLY A 69 -1.96 28.37 -0.68
C GLY A 69 -1.49 27.15 -1.46
N THR A 70 -1.52 27.26 -2.80
CA THR A 70 -1.27 26.15 -3.73
C THR A 70 0.12 25.53 -3.59
N GLU A 71 1.16 26.35 -3.42
CA GLU A 71 2.56 25.88 -3.39
C GLU A 71 2.84 25.00 -2.17
N LEU A 72 2.44 25.45 -0.97
CA LEU A 72 2.63 24.67 0.26
C LEU A 72 1.72 23.45 0.29
N ALA A 73 0.47 23.55 -0.16
CA ALA A 73 -0.43 22.41 -0.29
C ALA A 73 0.13 21.33 -1.21
N MET A 74 0.68 21.72 -2.37
CA MET A 74 1.39 20.81 -3.28
C MET A 74 2.58 20.14 -2.58
N GLY A 75 3.40 20.91 -1.86
CA GLY A 75 4.52 20.36 -1.09
C GLY A 75 4.07 19.30 -0.07
N VAL A 76 2.96 19.53 0.64
CA VAL A 76 2.39 18.57 1.60
C VAL A 76 1.94 17.29 0.90
N LEU A 77 1.15 17.41 -0.16
CA LEU A 77 0.61 16.27 -0.90
C LEU A 77 1.70 15.44 -1.59
N THR A 78 2.72 16.09 -2.16
CA THR A 78 3.88 15.41 -2.76
C THR A 78 4.64 14.60 -1.71
N ARG A 79 4.89 15.16 -0.51
CA ARG A 79 5.56 14.43 0.58
C ARG A 79 4.70 13.29 1.12
N PHE A 80 3.39 13.50 1.20
CA PHE A 80 2.44 12.46 1.58
C PHE A 80 2.52 11.26 0.60
N GLY A 81 2.37 11.51 -0.70
CA GLY A 81 2.49 10.48 -1.73
C GLY A 81 3.88 9.81 -1.77
N TYR A 82 4.96 10.60 -1.65
CA TYR A 82 6.32 10.04 -1.59
C TYR A 82 6.52 9.10 -0.39
N SER A 83 5.99 9.46 0.78
CA SER A 83 6.11 8.62 1.97
C SER A 83 5.34 7.31 1.83
N GLN A 84 4.16 7.35 1.20
CA GLN A 84 3.36 6.17 0.91
C GLN A 84 4.10 5.28 -0.11
N GLY A 85 4.49 5.83 -1.26
CA GLY A 85 5.14 5.07 -2.34
C GLY A 85 6.52 4.52 -1.98
N ARG A 86 7.31 5.23 -1.17
CA ARG A 86 8.57 4.68 -0.63
C ARG A 86 8.30 3.45 0.24
N GLY A 87 7.30 3.52 1.11
CA GLY A 87 6.91 2.40 1.96
C GLY A 87 6.45 1.20 1.14
N ASP A 88 5.71 1.45 0.06
CA ASP A 88 5.23 0.40 -0.84
C ASP A 88 6.37 -0.27 -1.59
N ALA A 89 7.29 0.50 -2.16
CA ALA A 89 8.43 -0.04 -2.88
C ALA A 89 9.30 -0.95 -2.01
N ALA A 90 9.57 -0.53 -0.76
CA ALA A 90 10.31 -1.33 0.21
C ALA A 90 9.58 -2.62 0.56
N MET A 91 8.28 -2.54 0.86
CA MET A 91 7.49 -3.71 1.21
C MET A 91 7.32 -4.68 0.03
N LEU A 92 7.12 -4.19 -1.21
CA LEU A 92 7.07 -5.02 -2.41
C LEU A 92 8.40 -5.75 -2.65
N ALA A 93 9.53 -5.10 -2.37
CA ALA A 93 10.86 -5.71 -2.49
C ALA A 93 11.09 -6.83 -1.46
N GLU A 94 10.56 -6.68 -0.24
CA GLU A 94 10.74 -7.65 0.85
C GLU A 94 9.75 -8.82 0.77
N THR A 95 8.57 -8.60 0.19
CA THR A 95 7.44 -9.55 0.28
C THR A 95 7.40 -10.55 -0.87
N PHE A 96 7.82 -10.14 -2.08
CA PHE A 96 7.62 -10.93 -3.30
C PHE A 96 8.95 -11.29 -3.96
N ASN A 97 8.99 -12.46 -4.60
CA ASN A 97 10.09 -12.88 -5.45
C ASN A 97 9.79 -12.47 -6.90
N TRP A 98 10.27 -11.31 -7.33
CA TRP A 98 10.02 -10.77 -8.67
C TRP A 98 10.82 -11.50 -9.75
N GLU A 99 10.25 -11.68 -10.94
CA GLU A 99 10.94 -12.25 -12.10
C GLU A 99 12.07 -11.36 -12.60
N THR A 100 11.85 -10.04 -12.60
CA THR A 100 12.86 -9.05 -12.96
C THR A 100 12.76 -7.78 -12.10
N ASP A 101 13.82 -6.96 -12.08
CA ASP A 101 13.79 -5.62 -11.47
C ASP A 101 12.70 -4.72 -12.11
N MET A 102 12.39 -4.94 -13.38
CA MET A 102 11.31 -4.24 -14.08
C MET A 102 9.92 -4.66 -13.57
N ASP A 103 9.73 -5.93 -13.23
CA ASP A 103 8.49 -6.40 -12.60
C ASP A 103 8.30 -5.75 -11.23
N TRP A 104 9.37 -5.67 -10.43
CA TRP A 104 9.32 -4.93 -9.16
C TRP A 104 9.01 -3.43 -9.37
N LEU A 105 9.67 -2.77 -10.33
CA LEU A 105 9.44 -1.35 -10.59
C LEU A 105 8.00 -1.07 -11.05
N THR A 106 7.46 -1.93 -11.93
CA THR A 106 6.10 -1.78 -12.48
C THR A 106 5.02 -2.24 -11.51
N ALA A 107 5.36 -3.05 -10.50
CA ALA A 107 4.46 -3.41 -9.42
C ALA A 107 3.96 -2.20 -8.61
N GLY A 108 4.76 -1.12 -8.50
CA GLY A 108 4.33 0.11 -7.84
C GLY A 108 3.08 0.75 -8.49
N PRO A 109 3.14 1.11 -9.78
CA PRO A 109 1.97 1.56 -10.52
C PRO A 109 0.80 0.57 -10.52
N SER A 110 1.08 -0.75 -10.61
CA SER A 110 0.03 -1.77 -10.52
C SER A 110 -0.65 -1.75 -9.15
N LEU A 111 0.11 -1.64 -8.06
CA LEU A 111 -0.43 -1.52 -6.71
C LEU A 111 -1.30 -0.28 -6.55
N HIS A 112 -0.83 0.87 -7.04
CA HIS A 112 -1.59 2.12 -7.00
C HIS A 112 -2.93 2.03 -7.77
N MET A 113 -2.97 1.27 -8.87
CA MET A 113 -4.23 1.00 -9.60
C MET A 113 -5.18 0.11 -8.79
N LEU A 114 -4.66 -0.83 -7.99
CA LEU A 114 -5.48 -1.67 -7.12
C LEU A 114 -6.04 -0.90 -5.92
N GLU A 115 -5.34 0.15 -5.45
CA GLU A 115 -5.78 0.99 -4.34
C GLU A 115 -6.92 1.97 -4.73
N GLY A 116 -7.07 2.28 -6.02
CA GLY A 116 -8.11 3.17 -6.57
C GLY A 116 -7.58 4.55 -6.94
#